data_AF-A0A2N4T139-F1
#
_entry.id   AF-A0A2N4T139-F1
#
_cell.length_a   1.000
_cell.length_b   1.000
_cell.length_c   1.000
_cell.angle_alpha   90.00
_cell.angle_beta   90.00
_cell.angle_gamma   90.00
#
_symmetry.space_group_name_H-M   'P 1'
#
loop_
_entity.id
_entity.type
_entity.pdbx_description
1 polymer ?
#
loop_
_entity_poly.entity_id
_entity_poly.type
_entity_poly.pdbx_seq_one_letter_code
_entity_poly.pdbx_strand_id
1 'polypeptide(L)'
;MTDPAGGSLAVPERPAGADPTVLVPDDPFPDDLMELPLLALQVLHSRLCRQLEREHRTPGGPHPLTRDRLQDVGVELDSRLIA
;
A
#
# COMPACT_ATOMS: atom_id res chain seq x y z
N MET A 1 0.97 35.47 -9.96
CA MET A 1 0.16 34.42 -10.61
C MET A 1 0.89 33.12 -10.32
N THR A 2 0.35 32.35 -9.37
CA THR A 2 0.94 31.19 -8.71
C THR A 2 0.87 29.95 -9.58
N ASP A 3 1.98 29.23 -9.68
CA ASP A 3 2.04 27.85 -10.16
C ASP A 3 2.66 27.03 -9.01
N PRO A 4 1.90 26.17 -8.30
CA PRO A 4 2.49 25.32 -7.28
C PRO A 4 3.06 24.08 -7.95
N ALA A 5 4.36 23.88 -7.72
CA ALA A 5 5.11 22.70 -8.12
C ALA A 5 4.29 21.41 -7.87
N GLY A 6 3.86 20.78 -8.95
CA GLY A 6 3.35 19.43 -8.94
C GLY A 6 4.47 18.50 -8.48
N GLY A 7 4.47 18.18 -7.19
CA GLY A 7 5.28 17.13 -6.61
C GLY A 7 4.93 15.82 -7.30
N SER A 8 5.70 15.46 -8.32
CA SER A 8 5.66 14.15 -8.93
C SER A 8 6.08 13.17 -7.85
N LEU A 9 5.10 12.48 -7.27
CA LEU A 9 5.33 11.29 -6.47
C LEU A 9 6.09 10.33 -7.39
N ALA A 10 7.41 10.26 -7.23
CA ALA A 10 8.25 9.33 -7.94
C ALA A 10 7.81 7.93 -7.51
N VAL A 11 6.93 7.31 -8.31
CA VAL A 11 6.57 5.91 -8.14
C VAL A 11 7.86 5.13 -8.39
N PRO A 12 8.45 4.47 -7.38
CA PRO A 12 9.70 3.76 -7.60
C PRO A 12 9.44 2.66 -8.63
N GLU A 13 10.28 2.62 -9.68
CA GLU A 13 10.10 1.69 -10.79
C GLU A 13 10.10 0.25 -10.27
N ARG A 14 8.90 -0.34 -10.26
CA ARG A 14 8.66 -1.72 -9.87
C ARG A 14 9.37 -2.64 -10.86
N PRO A 15 10.00 -3.75 -10.42
CA PRO A 15 10.64 -4.68 -11.35
C PRO A 15 9.67 -5.15 -12.44
N ALA A 16 10.10 -5.05 -13.69
CA ALA A 16 9.32 -5.44 -14.86
C ALA A 16 8.87 -6.91 -14.75
N GLY A 17 7.57 -7.14 -14.54
CA GLY A 17 6.98 -8.46 -14.35
C GLY A 17 6.24 -8.67 -13.03
N ALA A 18 6.28 -7.72 -12.10
CA ALA A 18 5.50 -7.78 -10.87
C ALA A 18 4.00 -7.57 -11.14
N ASP A 19 3.15 -8.45 -10.58
CA ASP A 19 1.70 -8.35 -10.69
C ASP A 19 1.21 -7.04 -10.04
N PRO A 20 0.60 -6.11 -10.80
CA PRO A 20 0.23 -4.79 -10.29
C PRO A 20 -0.93 -4.83 -9.29
N THR A 21 -1.58 -5.98 -9.13
CA THR A 21 -2.71 -6.19 -8.22
C THR A 21 -2.28 -6.62 -6.83
N VAL A 22 -0.99 -6.88 -6.59
CA VAL A 22 -0.43 -7.19 -5.27
C VAL A 22 0.60 -6.15 -4.85
N LEU A 23 1.02 -6.19 -3.58
CA LEU A 23 2.11 -5.40 -3.04
C LEU A 23 3.00 -6.32 -2.20
N VAL A 24 4.14 -6.73 -2.74
CA VAL A 24 5.07 -7.64 -2.05
C VAL A 24 5.84 -6.90 -0.95
N PRO A 25 6.44 -7.60 0.05
CA PRO A 25 7.19 -6.94 1.12
C PRO A 25 8.29 -5.99 0.63
N ASP A 26 8.98 -6.36 -0.45
CA ASP A 26 10.07 -5.56 -1.01
C ASP A 26 9.60 -4.42 -1.92
N ASP A 27 8.30 -4.35 -2.22
CA ASP A 27 7.76 -3.21 -2.97
C ASP A 27 7.87 -1.93 -2.12
N PRO A 28 8.06 -0.78 -2.79
CA PRO A 28 8.00 0.51 -2.12
C PRO A 28 6.66 0.70 -1.42
N PHE A 29 6.73 1.24 -0.21
CA PHE A 29 5.58 1.55 0.62
C PHE A 29 5.64 3.01 1.06
N PRO A 30 4.51 3.74 1.09
CA PRO A 30 4.50 5.15 1.49
C PRO A 30 4.93 5.31 2.95
N ASP A 31 5.78 6.31 3.22
CA ASP A 31 6.22 6.63 4.60
C ASP A 31 5.12 7.33 5.41
N ASP A 32 4.22 8.05 4.75
CA ASP A 32 3.08 8.73 5.37
C ASP A 32 1.77 8.36 4.67
N LEU A 33 0.86 7.72 5.42
CA LEU A 33 -0.47 7.31 4.94
C LEU A 33 -1.49 8.44 5.04
N MET A 34 -1.29 9.42 5.92
CA MET A 34 -2.24 10.51 6.17
C MET A 34 -2.34 11.46 4.97
N GLU A 35 -1.23 11.64 4.23
CA GLU A 35 -1.19 12.48 3.04
C GLU A 35 -1.83 11.84 1.80
N LEU A 36 -2.13 10.53 1.85
CA LEU A 36 -2.68 9.82 0.70
C LEU A 36 -4.17 10.14 0.50
N PRO A 37 -4.63 10.34 -0.75
CA PRO A 37 -6.05 10.36 -1.07
C PRO A 37 -6.72 9.05 -0.66
N LEU A 38 -7.99 9.10 -0.20
CA LEU A 38 -8.74 7.91 0.25
C LEU A 38 -8.72 6.78 -0.79
N LEU A 39 -8.89 7.11 -2.07
CA LEU A 39 -8.84 6.13 -3.16
C LEU A 39 -7.48 5.40 -3.22
N ALA A 40 -6.37 6.12 -3.05
CA ALA A 40 -5.04 5.53 -3.08
C ALA A 40 -4.83 4.57 -1.89
N LEU A 41 -5.33 4.96 -0.70
CA LEU A 41 -5.29 4.12 0.50
C LEU A 41 -6.13 2.84 0.35
N GLN A 42 -7.32 2.94 -0.26
CA GLN A 42 -8.17 1.77 -0.56
C GLN A 42 -7.52 0.82 -1.58
N VAL A 43 -6.84 1.38 -2.60
CA VAL A 43 -6.06 0.57 -3.56
C VAL A 43 -4.91 -0.14 -2.86
N LEU A 44 -4.19 0.55 -1.97
CA LEU A 44 -3.10 -0.02 -1.18
C LEU A 44 -3.59 -1.18 -0.30
N HIS A 45 -4.70 -0.97 0.41
CA HIS A 45 -5.38 -2.00 1.21
C HIS A 45 -5.74 -3.23 0.36
N SER A 46 -6.39 -3.02 -0.80
CA SER A 46 -6.77 -4.13 -1.68
C SER A 46 -5.57 -4.95 -2.16
N ARG A 47 -4.46 -4.29 -2.50
CA ARG A 47 -3.22 -4.95 -2.92
C ARG A 47 -2.60 -5.78 -1.81
N LEU A 48 -2.56 -5.24 -0.60
CA LEU A 48 -2.05 -5.94 0.60
C LEU A 48 -2.91 -7.14 0.96
N CYS A 49 -4.25 -7.04 0.91
CA CYS A 49 -5.13 -8.19 1.12
C CYS A 49 -4.84 -9.33 0.13
N ARG A 50 -4.70 -9.01 -1.16
CA ARG A 50 -4.38 -10.01 -2.19
C ARG A 50 -3.00 -10.64 -1.97
N GLN A 51 -2.01 -9.84 -1.55
CA GLN A 51 -0.71 -10.38 -1.19
C GLN A 51 -0.81 -11.32 0.02
N LEU A 52 -1.52 -10.91 1.06
CA LEU A 52 -1.74 -11.72 2.26
C LEU A 52 -2.42 -13.06 1.93
N GLU A 53 -3.43 -13.06 1.05
CA GLU A 53 -4.08 -14.28 0.56
C GLU A 53 -3.12 -15.19 -0.20
N ARG A 54 -2.18 -14.63 -0.97
CA ARG A 54 -1.14 -15.43 -1.66
C ARG A 54 -0.19 -16.07 -0.67
N GLU A 55 0.31 -15.29 0.28
CA GLU A 55 1.28 -15.78 1.25
C GLU A 55 0.68 -16.84 2.18
N HIS A 56 -0.62 -16.76 2.53
CA HIS A 56 -1.33 -17.82 3.26
C HIS A 56 -1.34 -19.18 2.54
N ARG A 57 -1.23 -19.18 1.20
CA ARG A 57 -1.13 -20.43 0.41
C ARG A 57 0.28 -20.98 0.38
N THR A 58 1.27 -20.24 0.88
CA THR A 58 2.66 -20.69 0.94
C THR A 58 2.94 -21.40 2.28
N PRO A 59 3.83 -22.40 2.32
CA PRO A 59 4.16 -23.11 3.56
C PRO A 59 4.74 -22.22 4.67
N GLY A 60 5.36 -21.08 4.31
CA GLY A 60 5.89 -20.10 5.27
C GLY A 60 4.83 -19.19 5.88
N GLY A 61 3.61 -19.20 5.34
CA GLY A 61 2.54 -18.29 5.74
C GLY A 61 2.83 -16.83 5.38
N PRO A 62 2.00 -15.90 5.90
CA PRO A 62 2.13 -14.48 5.60
C PRO A 62 3.41 -13.85 6.14
N HIS A 63 4.00 -12.99 5.32
CA HIS A 63 5.18 -12.24 5.67
C HIS A 63 4.83 -11.20 6.76
N PRO A 64 5.67 -11.02 7.80
CA PRO A 64 5.41 -10.05 8.87
C PRO A 64 5.15 -8.63 8.35
N LEU A 65 6.00 -8.13 7.45
CA LEU A 65 5.82 -6.79 6.86
C LEU A 65 4.49 -6.61 6.10
N THR A 66 3.98 -7.66 5.44
CA THR A 66 2.68 -7.60 4.77
C THR A 66 1.56 -7.40 5.79
N ARG A 67 1.65 -8.06 6.95
CA ARG A 67 0.70 -7.89 8.06
C ARG A 67 0.79 -6.50 8.68
N ASP A 68 2.00 -6.04 8.99
CA ASP A 68 2.21 -4.75 9.63
C ASP A 68 1.67 -3.61 8.74
N ARG A 69 2.04 -3.61 7.46
CA ARG A 69 1.52 -2.63 6.49
C ARG A 69 0.00 -2.69 6.33
N LEU A 70 -0.60 -3.88 6.36
CA LEU A 70 -2.06 -4.02 6.29
C LEU A 70 -2.73 -3.44 7.54
N GLN A 71 -2.13 -3.64 8.71
CA GLN A 71 -2.59 -3.07 9.97
C GLN A 71 -2.54 -1.53 9.92
N ASP A 72 -1.42 -0.95 9.49
CA ASP A 72 -1.25 0.50 9.40
C ASP A 72 -2.28 1.14 8.45
N VAL A 73 -2.48 0.54 7.28
CA VAL A 73 -3.49 0.99 6.30
C VAL A 73 -4.90 0.84 6.85
N GLY A 74 -5.18 -0.23 7.60
CA GLY A 74 -6.47 -0.44 8.27
C GLY A 74 -6.77 0.64 9.30
N VAL A 75 -5.80 0.96 10.17
CA VAL A 75 -5.93 2.03 11.18
C VAL A 75 -6.23 3.38 10.53
N GLU A 76 -5.54 3.72 9.45
CA GLU A 76 -5.78 4.98 8.74
C GLU A 76 -7.17 5.00 8.06
N LEU A 77 -7.59 3.90 7.44
CA LEU A 77 -8.94 3.80 6.85
C LEU A 77 -10.04 3.96 7.91
N ASP A 78 -9.90 3.29 9.05
CA ASP A 78 -10.87 3.37 10.16
C ASP A 78 -10.93 4.79 10.73
N SER A 79 -9.78 5.46 10.86
CA SER A 79 -9.70 6.84 11.34
C SER A 79 -10.48 7.80 10.44
N ARG A 80 -10.48 7.57 9.12
CA ARG A 80 -11.25 8.38 8.15
C ARG A 80 -12.74 8.08 8.10
N LEU A 81 -13.17 6.91 8.57
CA LEU A 81 -14.59 6.57 8.65
C LEU A 81 -15.28 7.28 9.83
N ILE A 82 -14.51 7.59 10.88
CA ILE A 82 -15.00 8.17 12.13
C ILE A 82 -14.85 9.71 12.16
N ALA A 83 -14.02 10.28 11.28
CA ALA A 83 -13.80 11.72 11.12
C ALA A 83 -14.91 12.39 10.30
#